data_AF-A0A8T3U8R3-F1
#
_entry.id   AF-A0A8T3U8R3-F1
#
_cell.length_a   1.000
_cell.length_b   1.000
_cell.length_c   1.000
_cell.angle_alpha   90.00
_cell.angle_beta   90.00
_cell.angle_gamma   90.00
#
_symmetry.space_group_name_H-M   'P 1'
#
loop_
_entity.id
_entity.type
_entity.pdbx_description
1 polymer ?
#
loop_
_entity_poly.entity_id
_entity_poly.type
_entity_poly.pdbx_seq_one_letter_code
_entity_poly.pdbx_strand_id
1 'polypeptide(L)'
;MRDYQRVKKNKYKLPRSAYNRTLWTIRDYDRMKEEVNSLVEISGVNTDGMPRGNGVSDQVSSMVIKRCDLLKDVKVIDMALELIPEEYRAGVWNNIQYNKSYPTYAGVRTFARYKAIFIHSVAKGLNYI
;
A
#
# COMPACT_ATOMS: atom_id res chain seq x y z
N MET A 1 -13.14 7.23 -13.89
CA MET A 1 -11.86 7.15 -14.62
C MET A 1 -11.55 5.67 -14.87
N ARG A 2 -11.12 5.26 -16.07
CA ARG A 2 -10.78 3.84 -16.35
C ARG A 2 -9.42 3.52 -15.73
N ASP A 3 -9.27 2.36 -15.09
CA ASP A 3 -7.98 1.85 -14.61
C ASP A 3 -7.09 1.52 -15.81
N TYR A 4 -6.40 2.54 -16.31
CA TYR A 4 -5.61 2.49 -17.52
C TYR A 4 -4.14 2.71 -17.19
N GLN A 5 -3.31 1.78 -17.63
CA GLN A 5 -1.87 1.95 -17.67
C GLN A 5 -1.44 2.34 -19.08
N ARG A 6 -0.65 3.41 -19.20
CA ARG A 6 -0.09 3.82 -20.49
C ARG A 6 0.76 2.71 -21.09
N VAL A 7 0.46 2.33 -22.34
CA VAL A 7 1.15 1.22 -23.02
C VAL A 7 2.36 1.71 -23.84
N LYS A 8 2.25 2.86 -24.53
CA LYS A 8 3.28 3.35 -25.45
C LYS A 8 4.42 4.05 -24.71
N LYS A 9 5.66 3.59 -24.93
CA LYS A 9 6.91 4.12 -24.34
C LYS A 9 6.87 4.18 -22.80
N ASN A 10 6.28 3.18 -22.16
CA ASN A 10 6.23 3.08 -20.70
C ASN A 10 7.19 1.98 -20.22
N LYS A 11 8.33 2.37 -19.63
CA LYS A 11 9.29 1.45 -19.03
C LYS A 11 8.71 0.71 -17.81
N TYR A 12 7.74 1.32 -17.14
CA TYR A 12 7.11 0.83 -15.91
C TYR A 12 5.82 0.05 -16.18
N LYS A 13 5.70 -0.55 -17.37
CA LYS A 13 4.52 -1.34 -17.75
C LYS A 13 4.51 -2.64 -16.95
N LEU A 14 3.37 -2.98 -16.39
CA LEU A 14 3.17 -4.21 -15.63
C LEU A 14 2.23 -5.15 -16.40
N PRO A 15 2.31 -6.48 -16.19
CA PRO A 15 1.24 -7.39 -16.57
C PRO A 15 -0.07 -6.93 -15.95
N ARG A 16 -1.20 -7.12 -16.65
CA ARG A 16 -2.50 -6.56 -16.22
C ARG A 16 -2.95 -7.08 -14.85
N SER A 17 -2.67 -8.35 -14.55
CA SER A 17 -2.94 -8.96 -13.25
C SER A 17 -2.13 -8.29 -12.14
N ALA A 18 -0.82 -8.17 -12.32
CA ALA A 18 0.08 -7.51 -11.38
C ALA A 18 -0.30 -6.04 -11.17
N TYR A 19 -0.61 -5.31 -12.25
CA TYR A 19 -1.08 -3.92 -12.17
C TYR A 19 -2.33 -3.78 -11.31
N ASN A 20 -3.37 -4.59 -11.59
CA ASN A 20 -4.62 -4.54 -10.85
C ASN A 20 -4.39 -4.92 -9.38
N ARG A 21 -3.67 -6.01 -9.12
CA ARG A 21 -3.34 -6.44 -7.75
C ARG A 21 -2.67 -5.33 -6.97
N THR A 22 -1.63 -4.72 -7.55
CA THR A 22 -0.90 -3.60 -6.93
C THR A 22 -1.81 -2.41 -6.67
N LEU A 23 -2.64 -2.03 -7.65
CA LEU A 23 -3.55 -0.90 -7.54
C LEU A 23 -4.56 -1.09 -6.41
N TRP A 24 -5.12 -2.30 -6.28
CA TRP A 24 -6.04 -2.64 -5.19
C TRP A 24 -5.34 -2.68 -3.83
N THR A 25 -4.11 -3.21 -3.75
CA THR A 25 -3.33 -3.16 -2.51
C THR A 25 -3.05 -1.73 -2.07
N ILE A 26 -2.70 -0.82 -3.01
CA ILE A 26 -2.52 0.59 -2.68
C ILE A 26 -3.83 1.21 -2.20
N ARG A 27 -4.96 0.91 -2.86
CA ARG A 27 -6.29 1.41 -2.44
C ARG A 27 -6.70 0.93 -1.04
N ASP A 28 -6.24 -0.25 -0.65
CA ASP A 28 -6.51 -0.85 0.65
C ASP A 28 -5.60 -0.32 1.77
N TYR A 29 -4.70 0.63 1.47
CA TYR A 29 -3.70 1.16 2.41
C TYR A 29 -4.31 1.64 3.73
N ASP A 30 -5.39 2.44 3.70
CA ASP A 30 -5.97 3.02 4.91
C ASP A 30 -6.50 1.91 5.84
N ARG A 31 -7.16 0.89 5.26
CA ARG A 31 -7.63 -0.29 5.99
C ARG A 31 -6.47 -1.10 6.58
N MET A 32 -5.42 -1.35 5.80
CA MET A 32 -4.23 -2.07 6.29
C MET A 32 -3.53 -1.32 7.43
N LYS A 33 -3.44 0.01 7.34
CA LYS A 33 -2.82 0.86 8.36
C LYS A 33 -3.64 0.88 9.66
N GLU A 34 -4.96 0.96 9.56
CA GLU A 34 -5.87 0.85 10.71
C GLU A 34 -5.79 -0.52 11.37
N GLU A 35 -5.70 -1.59 10.58
CA GLU A 35 -5.53 -2.96 11.09
C GLU A 35 -4.20 -3.14 11.82
N VAL A 36 -3.11 -2.57 11.30
CA VAL A 36 -1.81 -2.57 12.00
C VAL A 36 -1.89 -1.81 13.33
N ASN A 37 -2.60 -0.68 13.38
CA ASN A 37 -2.74 0.14 14.58
C ASN A 37 -3.63 -0.52 15.64
N SER A 38 -4.78 -1.09 15.27
CA SER A 38 -5.67 -1.77 16.22
C SER A 38 -5.00 -2.98 16.87
N LEU A 39 -4.15 -3.71 16.13
CA LEU A 39 -3.35 -4.79 16.70
C LEU A 39 -2.27 -4.31 17.70
N VAL A 40 -1.88 -3.02 17.68
CA VAL A 40 -1.04 -2.41 18.74
C VAL A 40 -1.83 -2.32 20.02
N GLU A 41 -3.03 -1.75 19.95
CA GLU A 41 -3.88 -1.48 21.10
C GLU A 41 -4.26 -2.78 21.83
N ILE A 42 -4.62 -3.82 21.08
CA ILE A 42 -4.97 -5.14 21.66
C ILE A 42 -3.77 -5.76 22.39
N SER A 43 -2.55 -5.62 21.87
CA SER A 43 -1.35 -6.17 22.53
C SER A 43 -1.00 -5.46 23.84
N GLY A 44 -1.39 -4.19 24.01
CA GLY A 44 -1.16 -3.43 25.25
C GLY A 44 -2.15 -3.74 26.38
N VAL A 45 -3.36 -4.21 26.05
CA VAL A 45 -4.44 -4.46 27.02
C VAL A 45 -4.34 -5.85 27.68
N ASN A 46 -3.67 -6.83 27.06
CA ASN A 46 -3.63 -8.22 27.53
C ASN A 46 -2.49 -8.53 28.53
N THR A 47 -2.23 -7.64 29.49
CA THR A 47 -1.20 -7.85 30.54
C THR A 47 -1.78 -8.08 31.94
N ASP A 48 -3.02 -8.57 32.04
CA ASP A 48 -3.61 -8.92 33.34
C ASP A 48 -3.88 -10.43 33.44
N GLY A 49 -3.02 -11.08 34.23
CA GLY A 49 -3.33 -12.30 34.99
C GLY A 49 -3.84 -13.56 34.28
N MET A 50 -2.88 -14.44 33.91
CA MET A 50 -2.99 -15.92 33.92
C MET A 50 -3.47 -16.64 32.63
N PRO A 51 -2.66 -17.54 32.02
CA PRO A 51 -3.15 -18.46 31.00
C PRO A 51 -3.51 -19.82 31.62
N ARG A 52 -4.78 -20.22 31.51
CA ARG A 52 -5.18 -21.65 31.61
C ARG A 52 -5.58 -22.13 30.22
N GLY A 53 -4.64 -22.72 29.48
CA GLY A 53 -4.93 -23.48 28.25
C GLY A 53 -3.85 -23.43 27.18
N ASN A 54 -3.39 -24.59 26.72
CA ASN A 54 -2.35 -24.78 25.68
C ASN A 54 -2.71 -24.24 24.27
N GLY A 55 -3.89 -23.65 24.05
CA GLY A 55 -4.35 -23.16 22.73
C GLY A 55 -4.14 -21.66 22.46
N VAL A 56 -3.79 -20.85 23.48
CA VAL A 56 -3.71 -19.39 23.36
C VAL A 56 -2.42 -18.93 22.64
N SER A 57 -1.35 -19.72 22.71
CA SER A 57 -0.05 -19.38 22.12
C SER A 57 -0.07 -19.28 20.59
N ASP A 58 -0.89 -20.10 19.91
CA ASP A 58 -0.95 -20.17 18.44
C ASP A 58 -1.77 -18.99 17.85
N GLN A 59 -2.79 -18.53 18.59
CA GLN A 59 -3.59 -17.37 18.20
C GLN A 59 -2.78 -16.07 18.29
N VAL A 60 -2.01 -15.86 19.36
CA VAL A 60 -1.13 -14.69 19.48
C VAL A 60 -0.05 -14.70 18.40
N SER A 61 0.56 -15.86 18.14
CA SER A 61 1.61 -16.00 17.12
C SER A 61 1.09 -15.68 15.72
N SER A 62 -0.08 -16.22 15.35
CA SER A 62 -0.71 -15.93 14.05
C SER A 62 -1.12 -14.46 13.90
N MET A 63 -1.60 -13.80 14.97
CA MET A 63 -1.89 -12.36 14.97
C MET A 63 -0.62 -11.53 14.75
N VAL A 64 0.49 -11.88 15.40
CA VAL A 64 1.79 -11.20 15.23
C VAL A 64 2.31 -11.38 13.80
N ILE A 65 2.25 -12.59 13.24
CA ILE A 65 2.68 -12.84 11.85
C ILE A 65 1.86 -11.98 10.89
N LYS A 66 0.54 -12.00 11.01
CA LYS A 66 -0.37 -11.19 10.18
C LYS A 66 -0.04 -9.70 10.27
N ARG A 67 0.22 -9.20 11.49
CA ARG A 67 0.62 -7.81 11.70
C ARG A 67 1.95 -7.48 11.01
N CYS A 68 2.94 -8.35 11.17
CA CYS A 68 4.26 -8.16 10.55
C CYS A 68 4.16 -8.08 9.04
N ASP A 69 3.30 -8.90 8.42
CA ASP A 69 3.12 -8.88 6.97
C ASP A 69 2.40 -7.61 6.49
N LEU A 70 1.29 -7.22 7.14
CA LEU A 70 0.61 -5.95 6.82
C LEU A 70 1.54 -4.74 7.01
N LEU A 71 2.36 -4.74 8.06
CA LEU A 71 3.30 -3.66 8.32
C LEU A 71 4.42 -3.59 7.27
N LYS A 72 4.89 -4.73 6.74
CA LYS A 72 5.82 -4.75 5.60
C LYS A 72 5.17 -4.13 4.37
N ASP A 73 3.92 -4.51 4.07
CA ASP A 73 3.20 -4.02 2.89
C ASP A 73 2.96 -2.51 2.95
N VAL A 74 2.51 -2.00 4.11
CA VAL A 74 2.35 -0.56 4.37
C VAL A 74 3.67 0.18 4.20
N LYS A 75 4.76 -0.33 4.77
CA LYS A 75 6.10 0.28 4.62
C LYS A 75 6.55 0.33 3.17
N VAL A 76 6.30 -0.71 2.38
CA VAL A 76 6.63 -0.71 0.95
C VAL A 76 5.89 0.41 0.21
N ILE A 77 4.62 0.63 0.54
CA ILE A 77 3.82 1.72 -0.04
C ILE A 77 4.39 3.08 0.36
N ASP A 78 4.71 3.29 1.64
CA ASP A 78 5.27 4.54 2.15
C ASP A 78 6.63 4.85 1.49
N MET A 79 7.56 3.89 1.45
CA MET A 79 8.86 4.05 0.79
C MET A 79 8.71 4.34 -0.72
N ALA A 80 7.73 3.72 -1.39
CA ALA A 80 7.47 3.99 -2.78
C ALA A 80 6.91 5.41 -3.04
N LEU A 81 6.16 5.98 -2.09
CA LEU A 81 5.71 7.38 -2.15
C LEU A 81 6.87 8.37 -2.03
N GLU A 82 7.88 8.05 -1.21
CA GLU A 82 9.05 8.90 -1.01
C GLU A 82 9.86 9.12 -2.28
N LEU A 83 9.86 8.16 -3.22
CA LEU A 83 10.50 8.28 -4.54
C LEU A 83 9.90 9.39 -5.41
N ILE A 84 8.67 9.81 -5.12
CA ILE A 84 8.00 10.88 -5.85
C ILE A 84 8.35 12.22 -5.16
N PRO A 85 8.68 13.29 -5.91
CA PRO A 85 8.85 14.61 -5.31
C PRO A 85 7.58 15.04 -4.55
N GLU A 86 7.77 15.68 -3.40
CA GLU A 86 6.71 16.00 -2.44
C GLU A 86 5.51 16.71 -3.09
N GLU A 87 5.81 17.67 -3.96
CA GLU A 87 4.82 18.44 -4.73
C GLU A 87 3.83 17.56 -5.51
N TYR A 88 4.23 16.36 -5.96
CA TYR A 88 3.38 15.51 -6.80
C TYR A 88 2.71 14.36 -6.03
N ARG A 89 3.16 14.06 -4.80
CA ARG A 89 2.67 12.92 -4.00
C ARG A 89 1.16 12.98 -3.82
N ALA A 90 0.63 14.11 -3.37
CA ALA A 90 -0.80 14.31 -3.16
C ALA A 90 -1.62 14.11 -4.44
N GLY A 91 -1.14 14.61 -5.58
CA GLY A 91 -1.82 14.44 -6.87
C GLY A 91 -1.86 12.99 -7.34
N VAL A 92 -0.76 12.24 -7.16
CA VAL A 92 -0.70 10.81 -7.50
C VAL A 92 -1.57 9.98 -6.56
N TRP A 93 -1.48 10.23 -5.25
CA TRP A 93 -2.24 9.55 -4.21
C TRP A 93 -3.75 9.71 -4.43
N ASN A 94 -4.21 10.96 -4.55
CA ASN A 94 -5.63 11.27 -4.75
C ASN A 94 -6.19 10.68 -6.04
N ASN A 95 -5.36 10.56 -7.08
CA ASN A 95 -5.78 9.92 -8.31
C ASN A 95 -5.96 8.40 -8.17
N ILE A 96 -5.15 7.74 -7.34
CA ILE A 96 -5.25 6.29 -7.12
C ILE A 96 -6.38 5.97 -6.15
N GLN A 97 -6.42 6.65 -5.00
CA GLN A 97 -7.38 6.40 -3.93
C GLN A 97 -8.80 6.82 -4.32
N TYR A 98 -8.95 8.06 -4.78
CA TYR A 98 -10.26 8.69 -4.94
C TYR A 98 -10.65 8.93 -6.40
N ASN A 99 -9.83 8.47 -7.35
CA ASN A 99 -10.02 8.72 -8.79
C ASN A 99 -10.17 10.22 -9.14
N LYS A 100 -9.59 11.11 -8.33
CA LYS A 100 -9.62 12.56 -8.56
C LYS A 100 -8.75 12.94 -9.77
N SER A 101 -9.16 13.99 -10.48
CA SER A 101 -8.36 14.59 -11.54
C SER A 101 -7.02 15.09 -10.98
N TYR A 102 -5.99 15.08 -11.83
CA TYR A 102 -4.70 15.64 -11.43
C TYR A 102 -4.81 17.16 -11.21
N PRO A 103 -4.04 17.72 -10.28
CA PRO A 103 -3.94 19.16 -10.09
C PRO A 103 -3.47 19.90 -11.35
N THR A 104 -3.82 21.19 -11.45
CA THR A 104 -3.56 22.02 -12.63
C THR A 104 -2.18 22.67 -12.65
N TYR A 105 -1.45 22.70 -11.53
CA TYR A 105 -0.13 23.35 -11.44
C TYR A 105 0.97 22.64 -12.24
N ALA A 106 0.75 21.40 -12.67
CA ALA A 106 1.70 20.66 -13.50
C ALA A 106 0.99 19.85 -14.58
N GLY A 107 1.73 19.52 -15.63
CA GLY A 107 1.19 18.76 -16.75
C GLY A 107 0.72 17.37 -16.32
N VAL A 108 -0.44 16.94 -16.86
CA VAL A 108 -1.02 15.59 -16.67
C VAL A 108 0.01 14.47 -16.93
N ARG A 109 0.92 14.69 -17.88
CA ARG A 109 1.99 13.75 -18.24
C ARG A 109 2.99 13.53 -17.11
N THR A 110 3.24 14.55 -16.29
CA THR A 110 4.16 14.49 -15.14
C THR A 110 3.55 13.59 -14.06
N PHE A 111 2.31 13.84 -13.67
CA PHE A 111 1.59 12.97 -12.72
C PHE A 111 1.44 11.54 -13.24
N ALA A 112 1.10 11.35 -14.52
CA ALA A 112 0.98 10.02 -15.10
C ALA A 112 2.30 9.24 -15.08
N ARG A 113 3.45 9.94 -15.21
CA ARG A 113 4.78 9.33 -15.09
C ARG A 113 5.07 8.91 -13.65
N TYR A 114 4.85 9.80 -12.68
CA TYR A 114 5.08 9.48 -11.27
C TYR A 114 4.13 8.39 -10.77
N LYS A 115 2.86 8.40 -11.20
CA LYS A 115 1.93 7.30 -10.95
C LYS A 115 2.47 5.96 -11.47
N ALA A 116 3.05 5.93 -12.67
CA ALA A 116 3.62 4.71 -13.23
C ALA A 116 4.86 4.22 -12.45
N ILE A 117 5.74 5.14 -12.05
CA ILE A 117 6.91 4.84 -11.20
C ILE A 117 6.46 4.26 -9.86
N PHE A 118 5.50 4.93 -9.23
CA PHE A 118 4.96 4.55 -7.93
C PHE A 118 4.37 3.14 -7.95
N ILE A 119 3.42 2.88 -8.85
CA ILE A 119 2.76 1.56 -8.95
C ILE A 119 3.81 0.47 -9.25
N HIS A 120 4.78 0.74 -10.13
CA HIS A 120 5.84 -0.24 -10.41
C HIS A 120 6.75 -0.48 -9.21
N SER A 121 7.10 0.55 -8.44
CA SER A 121 7.92 0.41 -7.24
C SER A 121 7.20 -0.41 -6.17
N VAL A 122 5.90 -0.15 -5.95
CA VAL A 122 5.08 -0.95 -5.03
C VAL A 122 4.99 -2.39 -5.50
N ALA A 123 4.72 -2.63 -6.79
CA ALA A 123 4.65 -3.99 -7.35
C ALA A 123 5.95 -4.76 -7.12
N LYS A 124 7.10 -4.10 -7.30
CA LYS A 124 8.42 -4.69 -7.05
C LYS A 124 8.65 -4.96 -5.56
N GLY A 125 8.31 -4.02 -4.69
CA GLY A 125 8.50 -4.19 -3.24
C GLY A 125 7.61 -5.27 -2.62
N LEU A 126 6.41 -5.48 -3.18
CA LEU A 126 5.48 -6.55 -2.79
C LEU A 126 5.76 -7.89 -3.51
N ASN A 127 6.84 -7.99 -4.30
CA ASN A 127 7.18 -9.16 -5.11
C ASN A 127 6.05 -9.64 -6.04
N TYR A 128 5.30 -8.72 -6.64
CA TYR A 128 4.32 -9.03 -7.68
C TYR A 128 4.96 -9.13 -9.08
N ILE A 129 6.21 -8.65 -9.20
CA ILE A 129 7.06 -8.68 -10.39
C ILE A 129 8.53 -8.89 -10.01
#